data_AF-A0AAE1RFC7-F1
#
_entry.id   AF-A0AAE1RFC7-F1
#
_cell.length_a   1.000
_cell.length_b   1.000
_cell.length_c   1.000
_cell.angle_alpha   90.00
_cell.angle_beta   90.00
_cell.angle_gamma   90.00
#
_symmetry.space_group_name_H-M   'P 1'
#
loop_
_entity.id
_entity.type
_entity.pdbx_description
1 polymer ?
#
loop_
_entity_poly.entity_id
_entity_poly.type
_entity_poly.pdbx_seq_one_letter_code
_entity_poly.pdbx_strand_id
1 'polypeptide(L)'
;MGFRLFTVVNDIFCMFQGHIENVSHLKKQSGLNKTANEVIIVIEAYRTLRDRGPYPPDQVVKDIHGTFAFVLYGSSTKATSLDSDVDGNTPFFWGTDSEGHLVLSDDAGIVKQGCGKSFAPFPKALSSIAWMLFHIFWWLDELKPVE
;
A
#
# COMPACT_ATOMS: atom_id res chain seq x y z
N MET A 1 -10.26 16.10 -4.05
CA MET A 1 -9.98 15.91 -2.61
C MET A 1 -10.42 14.50 -2.28
N GLY A 2 -9.49 13.56 -2.13
CA GLY A 2 -9.80 12.14 -1.92
C GLY A 2 -10.11 11.83 -0.46
N PHE A 3 -10.91 10.80 -0.20
CA PHE A 3 -11.20 10.34 1.17
C PHE A 3 -10.05 9.47 1.70
N ARG A 4 -9.76 9.58 3.00
CA ARG A 4 -8.80 8.71 3.69
C ARG A 4 -9.59 7.70 4.52
N LEU A 5 -9.28 6.43 4.38
CA LEU A 5 -9.90 5.34 5.11
C LEU A 5 -8.81 4.50 5.77
N PHE A 6 -9.05 4.11 7.02
CA PHE A 6 -8.20 3.16 7.73
C PHE A 6 -9.08 2.06 8.29
N THR A 7 -8.69 0.81 8.09
CA THR A 7 -9.39 -0.32 8.70
C THR A 7 -8.43 -1.48 8.95
N VAL A 8 -8.87 -2.39 9.81
CA VAL A 8 -8.15 -3.63 10.12
C VAL A 8 -9.13 -4.79 9.99
N VAL A 9 -8.77 -5.78 9.18
CA VAL A 9 -9.58 -6.99 8.98
C VAL A 9 -8.65 -8.20 8.95
N ASN A 10 -8.88 -9.17 9.83
CA ASN A 10 -8.10 -10.43 9.90
C ASN A 10 -6.58 -10.19 9.96
N ASP A 11 -6.15 -9.32 10.88
CA ASP A 11 -4.76 -8.93 11.10
C ASP A 11 -4.07 -8.26 9.91
N ILE A 12 -4.86 -7.78 8.94
CA ILE A 12 -4.40 -6.97 7.82
C ILE A 12 -4.87 -5.55 8.05
N PHE A 13 -3.90 -4.67 8.23
CA PHE A 13 -4.09 -3.24 8.40
C PHE A 13 -4.06 -2.62 7.02
N CYS A 14 -5.05 -1.78 6.71
CA CYS A 14 -5.07 -1.04 5.45
C CYS A 14 -5.31 0.44 5.69
N MET A 15 -4.41 1.26 5.13
CA MET A 15 -4.64 2.67 4.93
C MET A 15 -4.90 2.88 3.44
N PHE A 16 -6.07 3.43 3.10
CA PHE A 16 -6.49 3.72 1.74
C PHE A 16 -6.73 5.22 1.59
N GLN A 17 -6.32 5.77 0.46
CA GLN A 17 -6.49 7.16 0.09
C GLN A 17 -7.04 7.21 -1.32
N GLY A 18 -8.05 8.04 -1.55
CA GLY A 18 -8.56 8.32 -2.90
C GLY A 18 -9.96 7.79 -3.12
N HIS A 19 -10.23 7.33 -4.34
CA HIS A 19 -11.54 6.86 -4.75
C HIS A 19 -11.42 5.75 -5.80
N ILE A 20 -12.22 4.71 -5.62
CA ILE A 20 -12.39 3.63 -6.59
C ILE A 20 -13.69 3.88 -7.34
N GLU A 21 -13.61 3.96 -8.66
CA GLU A 21 -14.75 4.26 -9.53
C GLU A 21 -15.61 3.01 -9.79
N ASN A 22 -14.98 1.83 -9.88
CA ASN A 22 -15.64 0.58 -10.25
C ASN A 22 -16.03 -0.31 -9.04
N VAL A 23 -16.32 0.29 -7.88
CA VAL A 23 -16.70 -0.40 -6.62
C VAL A 23 -17.81 -1.44 -6.81
N SER A 24 -18.86 -1.11 -7.54
CA SER A 24 -20.00 -2.01 -7.77
C SER A 24 -19.60 -3.29 -8.51
N HIS A 25 -18.67 -3.18 -9.45
CA HIS A 25 -18.14 -4.30 -10.20
C HIS A 25 -17.28 -5.19 -9.31
N LEU A 26 -16.34 -4.58 -8.56
CA LEU A 26 -15.44 -5.29 -7.64
C LEU A 26 -16.21 -6.05 -6.54
N LYS A 27 -17.27 -5.45 -5.98
CA LYS A 27 -18.15 -6.13 -5.02
C LYS A 27 -18.80 -7.37 -5.60
N LYS A 28 -19.28 -7.29 -6.84
CA LYS A 28 -19.95 -8.40 -7.52
C LYS A 28 -18.97 -9.53 -7.84
N GLN A 29 -17.78 -9.21 -8.36
CA GLN A 29 -16.75 -10.19 -8.71
C GLN A 29 -16.19 -10.91 -7.48
N SER A 30 -15.99 -10.18 -6.39
CA SER A 30 -15.42 -10.71 -5.15
C SER A 30 -16.45 -11.26 -4.17
N GLY A 31 -17.75 -11.23 -4.52
CA GLY A 31 -18.84 -11.68 -3.65
C GLY A 31 -18.99 -10.88 -2.35
N LEU A 32 -18.59 -9.61 -2.34
CA LEU A 32 -18.57 -8.76 -1.15
C LEU A 32 -19.98 -8.27 -0.80
N ASN A 33 -20.18 -8.02 0.50
CA ASN A 33 -21.43 -7.47 1.00
C ASN A 33 -21.67 -6.03 0.47
N LYS A 34 -22.93 -5.59 0.50
CA LYS A 34 -23.31 -4.25 0.01
C LYS A 34 -22.63 -3.12 0.80
N THR A 35 -22.30 -3.37 2.06
CA THR A 35 -21.68 -2.43 3.00
C THR A 35 -20.16 -2.27 2.85
N ALA A 36 -19.50 -3.08 2.02
CA ALA A 36 -18.06 -2.98 1.82
C ALA A 36 -17.70 -1.59 1.24
N ASN A 37 -16.70 -0.93 1.81
CA ASN A 37 -16.13 0.31 1.29
C ASN A 37 -14.83 0.00 0.53
N GLU A 38 -14.18 1.02 -0.04
CA GLU A 38 -12.96 0.89 -0.85
C GLU A 38 -11.84 0.16 -0.09
N VAL A 39 -11.64 0.48 1.19
CA VAL A 39 -10.60 -0.15 2.01
C VAL A 39 -10.87 -1.64 2.28
N ILE A 40 -12.13 -2.04 2.46
CA ILE A 40 -12.52 -3.46 2.60
C ILE A 40 -12.28 -4.21 1.28
N ILE A 41 -12.59 -3.58 0.15
CA ILE A 41 -12.37 -4.17 -1.18
C ILE A 41 -10.88 -4.50 -1.37
N VAL A 42 -9.99 -3.56 -1.03
CA VAL A 42 -8.54 -3.74 -1.14
C VAL A 42 -8.04 -4.88 -0.23
N ILE A 43 -8.48 -4.94 1.03
CA ILE A 43 -8.07 -6.03 1.94
C ILE A 43 -8.53 -7.39 1.41
N GLU A 44 -9.79 -7.51 0.98
CA GLU A 44 -10.31 -8.79 0.51
C GLU A 44 -9.69 -9.25 -0.81
N ALA A 45 -9.37 -8.32 -1.71
CA ALA A 45 -8.61 -8.62 -2.92
C ALA A 45 -7.20 -9.15 -2.58
N TYR A 46 -6.48 -8.49 -1.67
CA TYR A 46 -5.16 -8.96 -1.20
C TYR A 46 -5.23 -10.34 -0.54
N ARG A 47 -6.20 -10.55 0.36
CA ARG A 47 -6.42 -11.86 1.02
C ARG A 47 -6.66 -12.96 0.01
N THR A 48 -7.52 -12.70 -0.97
CA THR A 48 -7.86 -13.66 -2.02
C THR A 48 -6.63 -14.06 -2.82
N LEU A 49 -5.75 -13.12 -3.18
CA LEU A 49 -4.51 -13.46 -3.87
C LEU A 49 -3.53 -14.21 -3.00
N ARG A 50 -3.34 -13.78 -1.75
CA ARG A 50 -2.46 -14.46 -0.78
C ARG A 50 -2.88 -15.92 -0.57
N ASP A 51 -4.18 -16.16 -0.40
CA ASP A 51 -4.72 -17.46 -0.01
C ASP A 51 -4.87 -18.43 -1.21
N ARG A 52 -4.90 -17.94 -2.47
CA ARG A 52 -5.16 -18.76 -3.67
C ARG A 52 -3.92 -19.26 -4.44
N GLY A 53 -2.70 -19.03 -3.97
CA GLY A 53 -1.48 -19.50 -4.65
C GLY A 53 -0.83 -18.40 -5.51
N PRO A 54 0.24 -18.71 -6.27
CA PRO A 54 1.17 -17.69 -6.76
C PRO A 54 0.56 -16.86 -7.88
N TYR A 55 -0.13 -15.79 -7.52
CA TYR A 55 -0.61 -14.76 -8.42
C TYR A 55 0.35 -13.57 -8.38
N PRO A 56 0.65 -12.96 -9.54
CA PRO A 56 1.45 -11.77 -9.55
C PRO A 56 0.74 -10.69 -8.73
N PRO A 57 1.46 -9.96 -7.84
CA PRO A 57 0.85 -8.99 -6.94
C PRO A 57 0.03 -7.89 -7.61
N ASP A 58 0.37 -7.61 -8.86
CA ASP A 58 -0.29 -6.63 -9.71
C ASP A 58 -1.76 -6.97 -10.00
N GLN A 59 -2.21 -8.21 -9.76
CA GLN A 59 -3.62 -8.59 -9.93
C GLN A 59 -4.56 -7.87 -8.97
N VAL A 60 -4.10 -7.42 -7.77
CA VAL A 60 -4.98 -6.67 -6.86
C VAL A 60 -5.41 -5.36 -7.52
N VAL A 61 -4.52 -4.76 -8.29
CA VAL A 61 -4.62 -3.37 -8.74
C VAL A 61 -5.08 -3.27 -10.18
N LYS A 62 -4.82 -4.29 -11.01
CA LYS A 62 -5.27 -4.36 -12.42
C LYS A 62 -6.76 -4.14 -12.60
N ASP A 63 -7.56 -4.68 -11.69
CA ASP A 63 -9.01 -4.60 -11.77
C ASP A 63 -9.58 -3.37 -11.05
N ILE A 64 -8.76 -2.57 -10.35
CA ILE A 64 -9.22 -1.40 -9.60
C ILE A 64 -9.05 -0.15 -10.45
N HIS A 65 -10.16 0.52 -10.76
CA HIS A 65 -10.16 1.75 -11.54
C HIS A 65 -10.40 2.94 -10.63
N GLY A 66 -9.62 4.00 -10.81
CA GLY A 66 -9.78 5.27 -10.10
C GLY A 66 -8.44 5.89 -9.73
N THR A 67 -8.49 6.91 -8.88
CA THR A 67 -7.32 7.59 -8.34
C THR A 67 -7.19 7.22 -6.88
N PHE A 68 -6.17 6.44 -6.54
CA PHE A 68 -6.01 5.90 -5.21
C PHE A 68 -4.55 5.57 -4.86
N ALA A 69 -4.30 5.43 -3.58
CA ALA A 69 -3.10 4.82 -3.04
C ALA A 69 -3.46 4.06 -1.78
N PHE A 70 -2.82 2.92 -1.55
CA PHE A 70 -3.03 2.18 -0.33
C PHE A 70 -1.77 1.50 0.20
N VAL A 71 -1.80 1.25 1.50
CA VAL A 71 -0.80 0.50 2.24
C VAL A 71 -1.53 -0.63 2.94
N LEU A 72 -1.04 -1.85 2.77
CA LEU A 72 -1.47 -3.06 3.46
C LEU A 72 -0.31 -3.57 4.32
N TYR A 73 -0.60 -3.89 5.57
CA TYR A 73 0.34 -4.57 6.46
C TYR A 73 -0.33 -5.82 7.03
N GLY A 74 0.19 -6.99 6.69
CA GLY A 74 -0.23 -8.26 7.27
C GLY A 74 0.60 -8.59 8.50
N SER A 75 0.02 -8.50 9.70
CA SER A 75 0.76 -8.79 10.94
C SER A 75 1.17 -10.26 11.07
N SER A 76 0.36 -11.18 10.51
CA SER A 76 0.63 -12.62 10.50
C SER A 76 1.76 -13.01 9.55
N THR A 77 1.89 -12.32 8.42
CA THR A 77 2.96 -12.54 7.43
C THR A 77 4.18 -11.65 7.65
N LYS A 78 4.06 -10.63 8.53
CA LYS A 78 5.03 -9.53 8.68
C LYS A 78 5.40 -8.87 7.34
N ALA A 79 4.46 -8.87 6.40
CA ALA A 79 4.67 -8.35 5.06
C ALA A 79 3.87 -7.06 4.85
N THR A 80 4.53 -6.07 4.26
CA THR A 80 3.89 -4.82 3.84
C THR A 80 3.77 -4.80 2.32
N SER A 81 2.59 -4.49 1.82
CA SER A 81 2.30 -4.31 0.39
C SER A 81 1.77 -2.91 0.19
N LEU A 82 2.32 -2.19 -0.77
CA LEU A 82 1.91 -0.83 -1.09
C LEU A 82 1.65 -0.77 -2.59
N ASP A 83 0.62 -0.02 -2.99
CA ASP A 83 0.31 0.22 -4.39
C ASP A 83 -0.41 1.55 -4.57
N SER A 84 -0.37 2.08 -5.78
CA SER A 84 -1.03 3.33 -6.16
C SER A 84 -1.58 3.28 -7.58
N ASP A 85 -2.48 4.21 -7.89
CA ASP A 85 -2.95 4.40 -9.26
C ASP A 85 -1.77 4.68 -10.21
N VAL A 86 -1.98 4.30 -11.47
CA VAL A 86 -0.96 4.34 -12.54
C VAL A 86 -0.46 5.76 -12.79
N ASP A 87 -1.28 6.77 -12.50
CA ASP A 87 -0.94 8.18 -12.72
C ASP A 87 -0.13 8.79 -11.56
N GLY A 88 -0.09 8.12 -10.39
CA GLY A 88 0.64 8.57 -9.22
C GLY A 88 0.15 9.94 -8.71
N ASN A 89 -1.14 10.22 -8.89
CA ASN A 89 -1.74 11.53 -8.61
C ASN A 89 -1.93 11.80 -7.12
N THR A 90 -1.83 10.77 -6.28
CA THR A 90 -1.86 10.89 -4.83
C THR A 90 -0.43 10.89 -4.28
N PRO A 91 0.11 12.04 -3.81
CA PRO A 91 1.46 12.06 -3.26
C PRO A 91 1.50 11.22 -1.97
N PHE A 92 2.35 10.20 -1.97
CA PHE A 92 2.71 9.43 -0.80
C PHE A 92 4.22 9.44 -0.62
N PHE A 93 4.65 9.44 0.64
CA PHE A 93 6.03 9.42 1.07
C PHE A 93 6.17 8.30 2.10
N TRP A 94 7.33 7.66 2.09
CA TRP A 94 7.66 6.62 3.04
C TRP A 94 9.08 6.83 3.58
N GLY A 95 9.35 6.30 4.75
CA GLY A 95 10.67 6.33 5.35
C GLY A 95 10.79 5.37 6.53
N THR A 96 11.98 5.28 7.10
CA THR A 96 12.24 4.52 8.33
C THR A 96 12.74 5.44 9.42
N ASP A 97 12.18 5.31 10.62
CA ASP A 97 12.69 6.00 11.79
C ASP A 97 14.01 5.36 12.29
N SER A 98 14.60 5.94 13.34
CA SER A 98 15.85 5.44 13.94
C SER A 98 15.73 4.05 14.56
N GLU A 99 14.51 3.55 14.79
CA GLU A 99 14.24 2.22 15.36
C GLU A 99 13.88 1.20 14.27
N GLY A 100 13.87 1.61 12.99
CA GLY A 100 13.53 0.75 11.86
C GLY A 100 12.03 0.60 11.61
N HIS A 101 11.18 1.44 12.23
CA HIS A 101 9.75 1.43 11.95
C HIS A 101 9.45 2.12 10.63
N LEU A 102 8.54 1.52 9.85
CA LEU A 102 8.05 2.11 8.62
C LEU A 102 7.10 3.28 8.92
N VAL A 103 7.42 4.46 8.39
CA VAL A 103 6.60 5.67 8.44
C VAL A 103 6.04 5.97 7.06
N LEU A 104 4.76 6.29 6.99
CA LEU A 104 4.04 6.57 5.75
C LEU A 104 3.19 7.82 5.92
N SER A 105 3.24 8.74 4.95
CA SER A 105 2.44 9.97 4.98
C SER A 105 2.24 10.52 3.57
N ASP A 106 1.18 11.29 3.36
CA ASP A 106 1.03 12.15 2.18
C ASP A 106 1.75 13.50 2.33
N ASP A 107 2.22 13.81 3.53
CA ASP A 107 3.03 14.98 3.85
C ASP A 107 4.51 14.59 4.00
N ALA A 108 5.32 15.06 3.05
CA ALA A 108 6.77 14.87 3.06
C ALA A 108 7.45 15.46 4.31
N GLY A 109 6.91 16.53 4.87
CA GLY A 109 7.42 17.19 6.08
C GLY A 109 7.33 16.28 7.30
N ILE A 110 6.21 15.57 7.45
CA ILE A 110 6.00 14.60 8.53
C ILE A 110 7.02 13.46 8.43
N VAL A 111 7.17 12.87 7.24
CA VAL A 111 8.12 11.76 7.05
C VAL A 111 9.55 12.24 7.26
N LYS A 112 9.92 13.41 6.73
CA LYS A 112 11.25 13.99 6.92
C LYS A 112 11.57 14.28 8.38
N GLN A 113 10.58 14.73 9.16
CA GLN A 113 10.76 14.99 10.59
C GLN A 113 10.99 13.70 11.38
N GLY A 114 10.27 12.62 11.06
CA GLY A 114 10.40 11.33 11.76
C GLY A 114 11.58 10.46 11.28
N CYS A 115 11.92 10.52 9.99
CA CYS A 115 12.87 9.61 9.34
C CYS A 115 14.19 10.29 8.96
N GLY A 116 14.31 11.61 9.14
CA GLY A 116 15.50 12.38 8.78
C GLY A 116 15.84 12.30 7.29
N LYS A 117 16.93 11.61 6.95
CA LYS A 117 17.39 11.40 5.57
C LYS A 117 16.86 10.09 4.96
N SER A 118 16.29 9.21 5.77
CA SER A 118 15.82 7.88 5.37
C SER A 118 14.38 7.93 4.89
N PHE A 119 14.10 8.74 3.85
CA PHE A 119 12.77 8.83 3.25
C PHE A 119 12.81 9.06 1.75
N ALA A 120 11.76 8.66 1.05
CA ALA A 120 11.61 8.85 -0.38
C ALA A 120 10.15 9.11 -0.77
N PRO A 121 9.90 9.82 -1.89
CA PRO A 121 8.59 9.82 -2.52
C PRO A 121 8.24 8.41 -2.99
N PHE A 122 6.96 8.08 -2.97
CA PHE A 122 6.48 6.81 -3.48
C PHE A 122 6.75 6.73 -5.00
N PRO A 123 7.32 5.63 -5.50
CA PRO A 123 7.60 5.51 -6.92
C PRO A 123 6.30 5.54 -7.72
N LYS A 124 6.28 6.31 -8.80
CA LYS A 124 5.15 6.30 -9.74
C LYS A 124 5.18 4.97 -10.50
N ALA A 125 4.05 4.27 -10.50
CA ALA A 125 3.81 3.02 -11.25
C ALA A 125 4.61 1.77 -10.81
N LEU A 126 4.79 1.54 -9.51
CA LEU A 126 5.41 0.30 -9.01
C LEU A 126 4.39 -0.70 -8.46
N SER A 127 3.78 -1.47 -9.38
CA SER A 127 2.74 -2.47 -9.14
C SER A 127 3.26 -3.83 -8.62
N SER A 128 4.43 -3.90 -7.98
CA SER A 128 4.97 -5.21 -7.57
C SER A 128 5.72 -5.17 -6.24
N ILE A 129 5.14 -5.86 -5.25
CA ILE A 129 5.69 -6.11 -3.91
C ILE A 129 7.09 -6.75 -4.00
N ALA A 130 7.38 -7.54 -5.04
CA ALA A 130 8.68 -8.17 -5.24
C ALA A 130 9.78 -7.18 -5.63
N TRP A 131 9.45 -6.10 -6.37
CA TRP A 131 10.40 -5.06 -6.76
C TRP A 131 10.58 -4.02 -5.67
N MET A 132 9.51 -3.70 -4.95
CA MET A 132 9.61 -2.82 -3.79
C MET A 132 10.38 -3.49 -2.65
N LEU A 133 10.20 -4.79 -2.37
CA LEU A 133 11.06 -5.50 -1.43
C LEU A 133 12.50 -5.62 -1.93
N PHE A 134 12.74 -5.83 -3.23
CA PHE A 134 14.10 -5.84 -3.78
C PHE A 134 14.79 -4.48 -3.65
N HIS A 135 14.10 -3.36 -3.91
CA HIS A 135 14.66 -2.02 -3.72
C HIS A 135 14.71 -1.58 -2.27
N ILE A 136 13.75 -1.96 -1.42
CA ILE A 136 13.83 -1.75 0.02
C ILE A 136 15.02 -2.51 0.57
N PHE A 137 15.20 -3.80 0.24
CA PHE A 137 16.36 -4.58 0.69
C PHE A 137 17.68 -4.08 0.09
N TRP A 138 17.74 -3.80 -1.22
CA TRP A 138 18.96 -3.25 -1.84
C TRP A 138 19.33 -1.87 -1.30
N TRP A 139 18.34 -1.03 -1.00
CA TRP A 139 18.60 0.32 -0.47
C TRP A 139 18.85 0.29 1.04
N LEU A 140 18.26 -0.63 1.80
CA LEU A 140 18.67 -0.92 3.18
C LEU A 140 20.12 -1.44 3.27
N ASP A 141 20.59 -2.21 2.29
CA ASP A 141 22.00 -2.61 2.19
C ASP A 141 22.92 -1.43 1.79
N GLU A 142 22.43 -0.46 1.01
CA GLU A 142 23.18 0.78 0.68
C GLU A 142 23.15 1.85 1.79
N LEU A 143 22.16 1.80 2.67
CA LEU A 143 22.11 2.62 3.88
C LEU A 143 23.12 2.09 4.90
N LYS A 144 24.40 2.45 4.71
CA LYS A 144 25.34 2.40 5.81
C LYS A 144 24.77 3.21 6.98
N PRO A 145 24.79 2.68 8.22
CA PRO A 145 24.44 3.47 9.38
C PRO A 145 25.29 4.75 9.36
N VAL A 146 24.61 5.89 9.47
CA VAL A 146 25.30 7.15 9.71
C VAL A 146 25.81 7.04 11.14
N GLU A 147 27.14 6.93 11.29
CA GLU A 147 27.84 7.07 12.59
C GLU A 147 27.40 8.34 13.33
#